data_AF-A0AAW1C758-F1
#
_entry.id   AF-A0AAW1C758-F1
#
_cell.length_a   1.000
_cell.length_b   1.000
_cell.length_c   1.000
_cell.angle_alpha   90.00
_cell.angle_beta   90.00
_cell.angle_gamma   90.00
#
_symmetry.space_group_name_H-M   'P 1'
#
loop_
_entity.id
_entity.type
_entity.pdbx_description
1 polymer ?
#
loop_
_entity_poly.entity_id
_entity_poly.type
_entity_poly.pdbx_seq_one_letter_code
_entity_poly.pdbx_strand_id
1 'polypeptide(L)'
;MNHIPMNIDYDQNLDWFSAQLTATCNVDQSLFNDWYTGHLNFQIEHHLFPTMPRHNYYKVAPLVKSLCAKHNIKYELKPMITAFADIWWEVRAHRKIHLQACHHGEISGQENISSGQWWERTHYCENVLLVNVSPVLFPSVAP
;
A
#
# COMPACT_ATOMS: atom_id res chain seq x y z
N MET A 1 1.03 -4.62 -6.97
CA MET A 1 1.16 -3.85 -5.72
C MET A 1 0.81 -2.41 -6.04
N ASN A 2 -0.21 -1.82 -5.41
CA ASN A 2 -0.55 -0.41 -5.59
C ASN A 2 0.49 0.46 -4.86
N HIS A 3 1.01 1.50 -5.52
CA HIS A 3 1.95 2.44 -4.90
C HIS A 3 1.25 3.59 -4.15
N ILE A 4 -0.07 3.73 -4.33
CA ILE A 4 -0.89 4.70 -3.61
C ILE A 4 -1.55 3.98 -2.43
N PRO A 5 -1.42 4.48 -1.19
CA PRO A 5 -2.03 3.84 -0.03
C PRO A 5 -3.56 3.86 -0.15
N MET A 6 -4.15 2.68 0.02
CA MET A 6 -5.59 2.46 0.11
C MET A 6 -5.89 1.78 1.44
N ASN A 7 -7.04 2.11 2.03
CA ASN A 7 -7.50 1.42 3.23
C ASN A 7 -8.06 0.05 2.82
N ILE A 8 -7.41 -1.01 3.28
CA ILE A 8 -7.81 -2.39 3.01
C ILE A 8 -8.21 -3.01 4.35
N ASP A 9 -9.47 -3.39 4.46
CA ASP A 9 -9.99 -4.16 5.58
C ASP A 9 -9.86 -5.66 5.25
N TYR A 10 -9.01 -6.36 5.99
CA TYR A 10 -8.69 -7.77 5.74
C TYR A 10 -9.76 -8.74 6.27
N ASP A 11 -10.76 -8.27 7.02
CA ASP A 11 -11.82 -9.11 7.60
C ASP A 11 -13.06 -9.23 6.68
N GLN A 12 -13.01 -8.63 5.49
CA GLN A 12 -14.08 -8.72 4.50
C GLN A 12 -13.79 -9.86 3.51
N ASN A 13 -14.68 -10.86 3.46
CA ASN A 13 -14.68 -11.94 2.46
C ASN A 13 -15.06 -11.40 1.07
N LEU A 14 -14.23 -10.53 0.51
CA LEU A 14 -14.41 -9.95 -0.83
C LEU A 14 -13.96 -10.93 -1.91
N ASP A 15 -14.68 -10.97 -3.03
CA ASP A 15 -14.23 -11.68 -4.22
C ASP A 15 -12.96 -11.02 -4.79
N TRP A 16 -12.19 -11.76 -5.59
CA TRP A 16 -10.91 -11.29 -6.12
C TRP A 16 -11.02 -9.95 -6.87
N PHE A 17 -12.08 -9.75 -7.66
CA PHE A 17 -12.25 -8.55 -8.47
C PHE A 17 -12.52 -7.33 -7.58
N SER A 18 -13.42 -7.48 -6.61
CA SER A 18 -13.70 -6.45 -5.62
C SER A 18 -12.47 -6.13 -4.76
N ALA A 19 -11.72 -7.14 -4.33
CA ALA A 19 -10.50 -6.95 -3.56
C ALA A 19 -9.44 -6.15 -4.34
N GLN A 20 -9.24 -6.43 -5.63
CA GLN A 20 -8.33 -5.63 -6.46
C GLN A 20 -8.82 -4.18 -6.56
N LEU A 21 -10.11 -3.94 -6.78
CA LEU A 21 -10.67 -2.59 -6.90
C LEU A 21 -10.61 -1.78 -5.60
N THR A 22 -10.78 -2.42 -4.45
CA THR A 22 -10.67 -1.75 -3.15
C THR A 22 -9.21 -1.43 -2.80
N ALA A 23 -8.29 -2.34 -3.12
CA ALA A 23 -6.87 -2.17 -2.84
C ALA A 23 -6.14 -1.27 -3.84
N THR A 24 -6.72 -1.02 -5.01
CA THR A 24 -6.11 -0.24 -6.09
C THR A 24 -6.89 1.04 -6.39
N CYS A 25 -6.18 2.09 -6.81
CA CYS A 25 -6.82 3.30 -7.32
C CYS A 25 -6.07 3.81 -8.55
N ASN A 26 -6.80 4.40 -9.48
CA ASN A 26 -6.24 5.02 -10.66
C ASN A 26 -5.97 6.51 -10.46
N VAL A 27 -5.05 7.04 -11.25
CA VAL A 27 -4.83 8.48 -11.38
C VAL A 27 -5.63 9.00 -12.56
N ASP A 28 -6.19 10.19 -12.43
CA ASP A 28 -7.04 10.79 -13.45
C ASP A 28 -6.35 10.88 -14.82
N GLN A 29 -7.11 10.59 -15.88
CA GLN A 29 -6.57 10.51 -17.24
C GLN A 29 -6.44 11.91 -17.83
N SER A 30 -5.25 12.24 -18.33
CA SER A 30 -5.01 13.45 -19.12
C SER A 30 -3.80 13.25 -20.01
N LEU A 31 -3.72 13.95 -21.14
CA LEU A 31 -2.57 13.86 -22.05
C LEU A 31 -1.24 14.13 -21.33
N PHE A 32 -1.25 15.07 -20.40
CA PHE A 32 -0.08 15.35 -19.56
C PHE A 32 0.20 14.20 -18.60
N ASN A 33 -0.81 13.68 -17.92
CA ASN A 33 -0.65 12.61 -16.93
C ASN A 33 -0.20 11.30 -17.58
N ASP A 34 -0.72 10.96 -18.76
CA ASP A 34 -0.39 9.74 -19.50
C ASP A 34 1.05 9.77 -20.02
N TRP A 35 1.51 10.95 -20.45
CA TRP A 35 2.90 11.17 -20.85
C TRP A 35 3.84 11.18 -19.63
N TYR A 36 3.53 11.97 -18.60
CA TYR A 36 4.39 12.17 -17.43
C TYR A 36 4.62 10.88 -16.64
N THR A 37 3.57 10.07 -16.47
CA THR A 37 3.66 8.81 -15.73
C THR A 37 4.00 7.61 -16.61
N GLY A 38 4.05 7.78 -17.94
CA GLY A 38 4.24 6.66 -18.88
C GLY A 38 3.14 5.59 -18.76
N HIS A 39 1.88 6.02 -18.61
CA HIS A 39 0.70 5.16 -18.40
C HIS A 39 0.69 4.37 -17.07
N LEU A 40 1.43 4.79 -16.05
CA LEU A 40 1.31 4.22 -14.69
C LEU A 40 0.00 4.61 -13.98
N ASN A 41 -0.83 5.44 -14.62
CA ASN A 41 -2.15 5.88 -14.15
C ASN A 41 -3.20 4.77 -14.06
N PHE A 42 -2.99 3.65 -14.76
CA PHE A 42 -3.93 2.54 -14.96
C PHE A 42 -3.59 1.34 -14.07
N GLN A 43 -3.52 1.56 -12.75
CA GLN A 43 -3.20 0.51 -11.78
C GLN A 43 -4.31 -0.53 -11.69
N ILE A 44 -5.58 -0.13 -11.69
CA ILE A 44 -6.73 -1.04 -11.65
C ILE A 44 -6.68 -2.01 -12.83
N GLU A 45 -6.54 -1.52 -14.06
CA GLU A 45 -6.49 -2.34 -15.27
C GLU A 45 -5.25 -3.22 -15.30
N HIS A 46 -4.12 -2.74 -14.77
CA HIS A 46 -2.92 -3.55 -14.66
C HIS A 46 -3.09 -4.74 -13.71
N HIS A 47 -3.80 -4.56 -12.59
CA HIS A 47 -4.05 -5.64 -11.64
C HIS A 47 -5.14 -6.61 -12.14
N LEU A 48 -6.12 -6.09 -12.89
CA LEU A 48 -7.16 -6.93 -13.50
C LEU A 48 -6.63 -7.70 -14.72
N PHE A 49 -5.75 -7.10 -15.52
CA PHE A 49 -5.23 -7.65 -16.77
C PHE A 49 -3.70 -7.46 -16.88
N PRO A 50 -2.91 -8.17 -16.04
CA PRO A 50 -1.46 -7.97 -15.96
C PRO A 50 -0.72 -8.36 -17.25
N THR A 51 -1.29 -9.26 -18.06
CA THR A 51 -0.71 -9.69 -19.34
C THR A 51 -1.04 -8.76 -20.51
N MET A 52 -1.99 -7.83 -20.33
CA MET A 52 -2.42 -6.94 -21.40
C MET A 52 -1.40 -5.81 -21.62
N PRO A 53 -1.06 -5.47 -22.88
CA PRO A 53 -0.19 -4.34 -23.16
C PRO A 53 -0.73 -3.01 -22.63
N ARG A 54 0.13 -2.19 -22.01
CA ARG A 54 -0.24 -0.92 -21.38
C ARG A 54 -0.98 0.06 -22.30
N HIS A 55 -0.65 0.07 -23.58
CA HIS A 55 -1.33 0.90 -24.57
C HIS A 55 -2.78 0.50 -24.81
N ASN A 56 -3.27 -0.64 -24.30
CA ASN A 56 -4.68 -1.01 -24.41
C ASN A 56 -5.50 -0.62 -23.18
N TYR A 57 -4.87 -0.20 -22.08
CA TYR A 57 -5.58 0.14 -20.85
C TYR A 57 -6.55 1.32 -21.02
N TYR A 58 -6.23 2.30 -21.87
CA TYR A 58 -7.16 3.39 -22.17
C TYR A 58 -8.48 2.92 -22.79
N LYS A 59 -8.45 1.82 -23.55
CA LYS A 59 -9.66 1.23 -24.16
C LYS A 59 -10.48 0.45 -23.15
N VAL A 60 -9.82 -0.17 -22.18
CA VAL A 60 -10.43 -1.09 -21.21
C VAL A 60 -10.94 -0.36 -19.98
N ALA A 61 -10.29 0.73 -19.55
CA ALA A 61 -10.72 1.56 -18.43
C ALA A 61 -12.20 1.98 -18.47
N PRO A 62 -12.75 2.51 -19.59
CA PRO A 62 -14.18 2.84 -19.63
C PRO A 62 -15.09 1.59 -19.51
N LEU A 63 -14.65 0.43 -20.02
CA LEU A 63 -15.39 -0.83 -19.91
C LEU A 63 -15.40 -1.32 -18.46
N VAL A 64 -14.26 -1.32 -17.78
CA VAL A 64 -14.14 -1.68 -16.36
C VAL A 64 -14.99 -0.74 -15.50
N LYS A 65 -14.93 0.58 -15.75
CA LYS A 65 -15.76 1.56 -15.04
C LYS A 65 -17.25 1.30 -15.24
N SER A 66 -17.67 0.93 -16.45
CA SER A 66 -19.08 0.60 -16.73
C SER A 66 -19.52 -0.69 -16.02
N LEU A 67 -18.64 -1.70 -15.93
CA LEU A 67 -18.88 -2.93 -15.19
C LEU A 67 -19.01 -2.64 -13.69
N CYS A 68 -18.11 -1.84 -13.12
CA CYS A 68 -18.17 -1.42 -11.72
C CYS A 68 -19.49 -0.72 -11.41
N ALA A 69 -19.92 0.21 -12.27
CA ALA A 69 -21.20 0.90 -12.13
C ALA A 69 -22.41 -0.06 -12.17
N LYS A 70 -22.39 -1.07 -13.05
CA LYS A 70 -23.45 -2.08 -13.14
C LYS A 70 -23.56 -2.94 -11.87
N HIS A 71 -22.44 -3.23 -11.23
CA HIS A 71 -22.37 -4.07 -10.04
C HIS A 71 -22.34 -3.27 -8.72
N ASN A 72 -22.55 -1.95 -8.79
CA ASN A 72 -22.48 -1.04 -7.64
C ASN A 72 -21.14 -1.12 -6.87
N ILE A 73 -20.05 -1.37 -7.60
CA ILE A 73 -18.69 -1.40 -7.07
C ILE A 73 -18.05 -0.03 -7.29
N LYS A 74 -17.37 0.50 -6.28
CA LYS A 74 -16.68 1.79 -6.39
C LYS A 74 -15.43 1.65 -7.25
N TYR A 75 -15.35 2.46 -8.30
CA TYR A 75 -14.14 2.61 -9.11
C TYR A 75 -13.36 3.83 -8.59
N GLU A 76 -12.23 3.58 -7.94
CA GLU A 76 -11.43 4.64 -7.30
C GLU A 76 -10.54 5.37 -8.31
N LEU A 77 -10.79 6.67 -8.46
CA LEU A 77 -10.05 7.56 -9.34
C LEU A 77 -9.64 8.82 -8.57
N LYS A 78 -8.35 9.10 -8.51
CA LYS A 78 -7.79 10.25 -7.80
C LYS A 78 -7.14 11.24 -8.77
N PRO A 79 -7.34 12.55 -8.60
CA PRO A 79 -6.52 13.55 -9.28
C PRO A 79 -5.05 13.35 -8.92
N MET A 80 -4.16 13.59 -9.88
CA MET A 80 -2.72 13.43 -9.70
C MET A 80 -2.18 14.21 -8.48
N ILE A 81 -2.63 15.46 -8.29
CA ILE A 81 -2.22 16.30 -7.16
C ILE A 81 -2.62 15.66 -5.82
N THR A 82 -3.82 15.10 -5.75
CA THR A 82 -4.32 14.40 -4.55
C THR A 82 -3.49 13.15 -4.28
N ALA A 83 -3.20 12.34 -5.31
CA ALA A 83 -2.36 11.16 -5.17
C ALA A 83 -0.96 11.51 -4.65
N PHE A 84 -0.35 12.59 -5.14
CA PHE A 84 0.92 13.06 -4.60
C PHE A 84 0.80 13.57 -3.16
N ALA A 85 -0.24 14.34 -2.85
CA ALA A 85 -0.47 14.83 -1.49
C ALA A 85 -0.63 13.69 -0.48
N ASP A 86 -1.36 12.63 -0.85
CA ASP A 86 -1.54 11.41 -0.04
C ASP A 86 -0.18 10.75 0.25
N ILE A 87 0.66 10.57 -0.79
CA ILE A 87 2.00 9.99 -0.63
C ILE A 87 2.87 10.87 0.29
N TRP A 88 2.87 12.19 0.09
CA TRP A 88 3.62 13.13 0.92
C TRP A 88 3.16 13.09 2.38
N TRP A 89 1.85 13.04 2.60
CA TRP A 89 1.27 12.93 3.93
C TRP A 89 1.68 11.63 4.61
N GLU A 90 1.58 10.51 3.89
CA GLU A 90 1.92 9.18 4.40
C GLU A 90 3.40 9.08 4.80
N VAL A 91 4.30 9.55 3.93
CA VAL A 91 5.74 9.61 4.21
C VAL A 91 6.02 10.45 5.47
N ARG A 92 5.30 11.56 5.66
CA ARG A 92 5.46 12.42 6.85
C ARG A 92 4.87 11.76 8.11
N ALA A 93 3.75 11.04 7.99
CA ALA A 93 3.14 10.31 9.09
C ALA A 93 4.06 9.17 9.57
N HIS A 94 4.56 8.35 8.64
CA HIS A 94 5.53 7.30 8.93
C HIS A 94 6.82 7.84 9.59
N ARG A 95 7.33 8.98 9.12
CA ARG A 95 8.47 9.64 9.78
C ARG A 95 8.18 9.96 11.25
N LYS A 96 7.01 10.49 11.58
CA LYS A 96 6.64 10.83 12.97
C LYS A 96 6.57 9.58 13.84
N ILE A 97 5.95 8.50 13.34
CA ILE A 97 5.85 7.23 14.06
C ILE A 97 7.23 6.65 14.33
N HIS A 98 8.12 6.64 13.33
CA HIS A 98 9.49 6.16 13.49
C HIS A 98 10.26 6.96 14.54
N LEU A 99 10.21 8.30 14.48
CA LEU A 99 10.86 9.16 15.48
C LEU A 99 10.30 8.94 16.89
N GLN A 100 8.98 8.77 17.03
CA GLN A 100 8.36 8.46 18.30
C GLN A 100 8.80 7.09 18.85
N ALA A 101 8.92 6.08 17.99
CA ALA A 101 9.44 4.76 18.37
C ALA A 101 10.92 4.83 18.78
N CYS A 102 11.76 5.59 18.07
CA CYS A 102 13.15 5.83 18.46
C CYS A 102 13.26 6.49 19.85
N HIS A 103 12.47 7.55 20.10
CA HIS A 103 12.48 8.22 21.41
C HIS A 103 11.86 7.37 22.53
N HIS A 104 10.81 6.58 22.28
CA HIS A 104 10.29 5.63 23.28
C HIS A 104 11.28 4.48 23.56
N GLY A 105 12.02 4.03 22.54
CA GLY A 105 13.12 3.08 22.70
C GLY A 105 14.31 3.65 23.50
N GLU A 106 14.50 4.97 23.44
CA GLU A 106 15.51 5.70 24.22
C GLU A 106 15.08 5.89 25.68
N ILE A 107 13.80 6.19 25.94
CA ILE A 107 13.22 6.33 27.29
C ILE A 107 13.11 4.98 28.00
N SER A 108 12.71 3.91 27.28
CA SER A 108 12.66 2.54 27.84
C SER A 108 14.05 1.90 27.98
N GLY A 109 15.08 2.48 27.34
CA GLY A 109 16.46 2.00 27.38
C GLY A 109 17.35 2.66 28.43
N GLN A 110 16.80 3.49 29.33
CA GLN A 110 17.58 4.17 30.39
C GLN A 110 17.63 3.43 31.73
N GLU A 111 16.90 2.33 31.92
CA GLU A 111 17.08 1.49 33.11
C GLU A 111 18.08 0.37 32.83
N ASN A 112 19.32 0.62 33.26
CA ASN A 112 20.51 -0.23 33.18
C ASN A 112 21.02 -0.48 31.76
N ILE A 113 22.29 -0.11 31.49
CA ILE A 113 23.31 -0.98 30.87
C ILE A 113 24.59 -0.17 30.62
N SER A 114 25.71 -0.78 30.98
CA SER A 114 27.08 -0.32 30.82
C SER A 114 27.50 -0.17 29.36
N SER A 115 28.59 0.57 29.15
CA SER A 115 29.12 1.16 27.91
C SER A 115 29.54 0.21 26.77
N GLY A 116 28.96 -0.99 26.62
CA GLY A 116 29.44 -2.04 25.72
C GLY A 116 28.44 -2.63 24.71
N GLN A 117 27.24 -2.07 24.50
CA GLN A 117 26.22 -2.71 23.63
C GLN A 117 25.59 -1.79 22.57
N TRP A 118 26.29 -0.73 22.16
CA TRP A 118 25.76 0.24 21.20
C TRP A 118 25.53 -0.32 19.79
N TRP A 119 26.28 -1.35 19.37
CA TRP A 119 26.19 -1.94 18.03
C TRP A 119 25.13 -3.04 17.85
N GLU A 120 24.53 -3.56 18.93
CA GLU A 120 23.43 -4.54 18.84
C GLU A 120 22.07 -3.87 18.56
N ARG A 121 21.97 -2.55 18.70
CA ARG A 121 20.71 -1.80 18.61
C ARG A 121 20.29 -1.44 17.18
N THR A 122 21.23 -1.30 16.24
CA THR A 122 20.89 -1.04 14.83
C THR A 122 20.17 -2.21 14.17
N HIS A 123 20.48 -3.45 14.56
CA HIS A 123 19.77 -4.64 14.08
C HIS A 123 18.40 -4.87 14.74
N TYR A 124 18.12 -4.27 15.90
CA TYR A 124 16.78 -4.34 16.50
C TYR A 124 15.78 -3.41 15.78
N CYS A 125 16.21 -2.26 15.25
CA CYS A 125 15.34 -1.41 14.43
C CYS A 125 14.95 -2.05 13.09
N GLU A 126 15.81 -2.89 12.50
CA GLU A 126 15.47 -3.69 11.32
C GLU A 126 14.55 -4.87 11.66
N ASN A 127 14.75 -5.51 12.82
CA ASN A 127 13.96 -6.69 13.22
C ASN A 127 12.61 -6.35 13.87
N VAL A 128 12.43 -5.22 14.55
CA VAL A 128 11.13 -4.82 15.14
C VAL A 128 10.07 -4.55 14.07
N LEU A 129 10.47 -4.23 12.84
CA LEU A 129 9.57 -4.15 11.68
C LEU A 129 9.09 -5.52 11.19
N LEU A 130 9.73 -6.63 11.59
CA LEU A 130 9.36 -8.00 11.21
C LEU A 130 8.55 -8.76 12.28
N VAL A 131 8.42 -8.25 13.51
CA VAL A 131 7.77 -9.01 14.62
C VAL A 131 6.36 -8.52 14.97
N ASN A 132 5.73 -7.64 14.19
CA ASN A 132 4.35 -7.21 14.43
C ASN A 132 3.40 -7.47 13.26
N VAL A 133 3.59 -8.61 12.59
CA VAL A 133 2.53 -9.28 11.84
C VAL A 133 2.03 -10.42 12.75
N SER A 134 0.82 -10.28 13.29
CA SER A 134 0.20 -11.26 14.20
C SER A 134 0.27 -12.70 13.68
N PRO A 135 0.53 -13.72 14.52
CA PRO A 135 0.42 -15.12 14.13
C PRO A 135 -1.03 -15.57 14.32
N VAL A 136 -1.84 -15.49 13.27
CA VAL A 136 -3.13 -16.19 13.21
C VAL A 136 -2.95 -17.46 12.36
N LEU A 137 -2.66 -18.54 13.09
CA LEU A 137 -3.15 -19.91 12.86
C LEU A 137 -2.95 -20.55 11.46
N PHE A 138 -1.82 -21.23 11.27
CA PHE A 138 -1.78 -22.47 10.47
C PHE A 138 -1.95 -23.67 11.43
N PRO A 139 -2.93 -24.57 11.24
CA PRO A 139 -3.01 -25.78 12.04
C PRO A 139 -1.90 -26.75 11.61
N SER A 140 -1.03 -27.09 12.55
CA SER A 140 -0.02 -28.14 12.43
C SER A 140 -0.70 -29.50 12.26
N VAL A 141 -0.48 -30.16 11.13
CA VAL A 141 -0.61 -31.62 11.01
C VAL A 141 0.80 -32.18 11.22
N ALA A 142 0.99 -32.92 12.31
CA ALA A 142 2.18 -33.74 12.53
C ALA A 142 1.81 -35.23 12.35
N PRO A 143 2.70 -36.07 11.78
CA PRO A 143 2.56 -37.52 11.78
C PRO A 143 2.87 -38.15 13.14
#